data_AF-A0A837HZV4-F1
#
_entry.id   AF-A0A837HZV4-F1
#
_cell.length_a   1.000
_cell.length_b   1.000
_cell.length_c   1.000
_cell.angle_alpha   90.00
_cell.angle_beta   90.00
_cell.angle_gamma   90.00
#
_symmetry.space_group_name_H-M   'P 1'
#
loop_
_entity.id
_entity.type
_entity.pdbx_description
1 polymer ?
#
loop_
_entity_poly.entity_id
_entity_poly.type
_entity_poly.pdbx_seq_one_letter_code
_entity_poly.pdbx_strand_id
1 'polypeptide(L)'
;MEEIIKEKKDTFQKNLTEVRTELEKELKKNKIKFVEIDYRIKHRYSLYKKLLKYDIDIDKIYDIVALRVVVNTVEECYRVLGLIHSIWNPLPGRIKDYIAVPKPNGYRSIHTTIFTGLGRVAEIQIKTKEMHAEAAYGIAAHFAYKEQKDKKVKNDKNKFKWVEELKELKYSPDDPKKFIDHLKMDFFNDRIFVFTPKGDVIDLPEESCPLDFAYSIHSDIGNHTFGAKVNGKMVQLFTKLKNGDIVEIVTKKDSKPSSKWLEFVKTSIAKKHIRSYLEKNSLLARLKSFGRS
;
A
#
# COMPACT_ATOMS: atom_id res chain seq x y z
N MET A 1 13.51 -15.30 -24.92
CA MET A 1 13.58 -14.34 -23.79
C MET A 1 13.85 -12.91 -24.26
N GLU A 2 14.87 -12.66 -25.08
CA GLU A 2 15.13 -11.30 -25.61
C GLU A 2 14.00 -10.77 -26.50
N GLU A 3 13.40 -11.60 -27.36
CA GLU A 3 12.23 -11.21 -28.17
C GLU A 3 11.01 -10.89 -27.30
N ILE A 4 10.70 -11.72 -26.31
CA ILE A 4 9.58 -11.51 -25.38
C ILE A 4 9.77 -10.21 -24.58
N ILE A 5 10.99 -9.90 -24.16
CA ILE A 5 11.31 -8.63 -23.48
C ILE A 5 11.13 -7.46 -24.43
N LYS A 6 11.53 -7.58 -25.70
CA LYS A 6 11.42 -6.54 -26.72
C LYS A 6 9.95 -6.21 -27.04
N GLU A 7 9.14 -7.24 -27.26
CA GLU A 7 7.71 -7.11 -27.57
C GLU A 7 6.90 -6.54 -26.39
N LYS A 8 7.17 -7.03 -25.17
CA LYS A 8 6.58 -6.48 -23.94
C LYS A 8 7.02 -5.03 -23.72
N LYS A 9 8.29 -4.70 -23.98
CA LYS A 9 8.85 -3.36 -23.77
C LYS A 9 8.10 -2.30 -24.59
N ASP A 10 7.79 -2.57 -25.86
CA ASP A 10 7.06 -1.62 -26.71
C ASP A 10 5.64 -1.37 -26.19
N THR A 11 4.98 -2.42 -25.73
CA THR A 11 3.65 -2.33 -25.09
C THR A 11 3.70 -1.54 -23.79
N PHE A 12 4.69 -1.80 -22.93
CA PHE A 12 4.89 -1.05 -21.68
C PHE A 12 5.28 0.42 -21.93
N GLN A 13 6.10 0.70 -22.95
CA GLN A 13 6.48 2.06 -23.32
C GLN A 13 5.27 2.89 -23.78
N LYS A 14 4.36 2.31 -24.57
CA LYS A 14 3.12 3.00 -24.96
C LYS A 14 2.28 3.38 -23.74
N ASN A 15 2.01 2.43 -22.83
CA ASN A 15 1.25 2.69 -21.61
C ASN A 15 1.91 3.77 -20.73
N LEU A 16 3.23 3.69 -20.55
CA LEU A 16 3.95 4.68 -19.74
C LEU A 16 3.99 6.05 -20.41
N THR A 17 3.87 6.13 -21.73
CA THR A 17 3.80 7.40 -22.47
C THR A 17 2.47 8.12 -22.22
N GLU A 18 1.37 7.39 -22.15
CA GLU A 18 0.08 7.93 -21.76
C GLU A 18 0.12 8.46 -20.32
N VAL A 19 0.62 7.65 -19.37
CA VAL A 19 0.78 8.04 -17.97
C VAL A 19 1.69 9.26 -17.83
N ARG A 20 2.81 9.30 -18.56
CA ARG A 20 3.73 10.43 -18.57
C ARG A 20 3.03 11.70 -19.03
N THR A 21 2.32 11.64 -20.15
CA THR A 21 1.67 12.81 -20.76
C THR A 21 0.62 13.41 -19.82
N GLU A 22 -0.19 12.55 -19.21
CA GLU A 22 -1.20 12.99 -18.25
C GLU A 22 -0.56 13.54 -16.96
N LEU A 23 0.49 12.89 -16.45
CA LEU A 23 1.22 13.37 -15.28
C LEU A 23 1.88 14.73 -15.53
N GLU A 24 2.51 14.93 -16.68
CA GLU A 24 3.11 16.22 -17.06
C GLU A 24 2.06 17.34 -17.12
N LYS A 25 0.88 17.05 -17.66
CA LYS A 25 -0.23 18.00 -17.75
C LYS A 25 -0.75 18.39 -16.36
N GLU A 26 -0.98 17.43 -15.47
CA GLU A 26 -1.47 17.69 -14.12
C GLU A 26 -0.43 18.36 -13.23
N LEU A 27 0.87 18.04 -13.39
CA LEU A 27 1.95 18.75 -12.68
C LEU A 27 2.00 20.22 -13.06
N LYS A 28 1.87 20.54 -14.37
CA LYS A 28 1.82 21.93 -14.86
C LYS A 28 0.60 22.67 -14.33
N LYS A 29 -0.59 22.03 -14.36
CA LYS A 29 -1.85 22.60 -13.85
C LYS A 29 -1.79 22.93 -12.36
N ASN A 30 -1.17 22.05 -11.56
CA ASN A 30 -1.01 22.23 -10.11
C ASN A 30 0.24 23.06 -9.73
N LYS A 31 0.93 23.65 -10.72
CA LYS A 31 2.13 24.48 -10.55
C LYS A 31 3.26 23.80 -9.76
N ILE A 32 3.36 22.48 -9.86
CA ILE A 32 4.43 21.71 -9.23
C ILE A 32 5.65 21.73 -10.17
N LYS A 33 6.78 22.22 -9.66
CA LYS A 33 8.03 22.25 -10.43
C LYS A 33 8.63 20.84 -10.47
N PHE A 34 8.81 20.31 -11.67
CA PHE A 34 9.57 19.10 -11.92
C PHE A 34 10.77 19.41 -12.82
N VAL A 35 11.81 18.60 -12.69
CA VAL A 35 13.07 18.76 -13.41
C VAL A 35 13.02 17.94 -14.68
N GLU A 36 12.66 16.67 -14.53
CA GLU A 36 12.70 15.69 -15.59
C GLU A 36 11.73 14.56 -15.28
N ILE A 37 11.11 14.02 -16.33
CA ILE A 37 10.34 12.79 -16.27
C ILE A 37 10.90 11.85 -17.35
N ASP A 38 11.60 10.81 -16.94
CA ASP A 38 12.28 9.84 -17.82
C ASP A 38 11.77 8.40 -17.59
N TYR A 39 12.05 7.52 -18.54
CA TYR A 39 11.75 6.10 -18.41
C TYR A 39 12.98 5.35 -17.88
N ARG A 40 12.81 4.63 -16.78
CA ARG A 40 13.82 3.72 -16.24
C ARG A 40 13.54 2.30 -16.70
N ILE A 41 14.44 1.75 -17.51
CA ILE A 41 14.43 0.32 -17.86
C ILE A 41 15.17 -0.45 -16.76
N LYS A 42 14.58 -1.54 -16.24
CA LYS A 42 15.27 -2.40 -15.28
C LYS A 42 16.45 -3.14 -15.95
N HIS A 43 17.58 -3.23 -15.24
CA HIS A 43 18.77 -3.95 -15.73
C HIS A 43 18.47 -5.44 -15.93
N ARG A 44 19.04 -6.03 -16.99
CA ARG A 44 18.85 -7.45 -17.39
C ARG A 44 19.00 -8.44 -16.22
N TYR A 45 20.02 -8.25 -15.38
CA TYR A 45 20.29 -9.12 -14.23
C TYR A 45 19.19 -9.06 -13.14
N SER A 46 18.61 -7.88 -12.90
CA SER A 46 17.50 -7.73 -11.96
C SER A 46 16.19 -8.33 -12.49
N LEU A 47 15.98 -8.26 -13.80
CA LEU A 47 14.87 -8.92 -14.47
C LEU A 47 15.02 -10.44 -14.40
N TYR A 48 16.21 -10.97 -14.68
CA TYR A 48 16.53 -12.39 -14.57
C TYR A 48 16.26 -12.94 -13.17
N LYS A 49 16.72 -12.25 -12.11
CA LYS A 49 16.41 -12.64 -10.72
C LYS A 49 14.92 -12.68 -10.41
N LYS A 50 14.12 -11.80 -11.01
CA LYS A 50 12.66 -11.80 -10.84
C LYS A 50 12.00 -12.92 -11.61
N LEU A 51 12.42 -13.17 -12.84
CA LEU A 51 11.94 -14.31 -13.62
C LEU A 51 12.18 -15.62 -12.85
N LEU A 52 13.36 -15.81 -12.28
CA LEU A 52 13.63 -16.98 -11.43
C LEU A 52 12.72 -17.05 -10.19
N LYS A 53 12.41 -15.90 -9.56
CA LYS A 53 11.52 -15.84 -8.39
C LYS A 53 10.05 -16.15 -8.73
N TYR A 54 9.61 -15.86 -9.96
CA TYR A 54 8.24 -16.03 -10.42
C TYR A 54 8.06 -17.21 -11.38
N ASP A 55 8.94 -18.20 -11.31
CA ASP A 55 8.88 -19.41 -12.14
C ASP A 55 8.82 -19.12 -13.65
N ILE A 56 9.56 -18.11 -14.08
CA ILE A 56 9.72 -17.66 -15.49
C ILE A 56 8.42 -17.08 -16.09
N ASP A 57 7.37 -16.91 -15.29
CA ASP A 57 6.13 -16.25 -15.71
C ASP A 57 6.33 -14.74 -15.89
N ILE A 58 6.48 -14.33 -17.16
CA ILE A 58 6.70 -12.93 -17.53
C ILE A 58 5.44 -12.07 -17.36
N ASP A 59 4.25 -12.69 -17.36
CA ASP A 59 2.97 -11.97 -17.23
C ASP A 59 2.78 -11.45 -15.80
N LYS A 60 3.46 -12.06 -14.82
CA LYS A 60 3.53 -11.58 -13.43
C LYS A 60 4.55 -10.45 -13.22
N ILE A 61 5.36 -10.11 -14.23
CA ILE A 61 6.38 -9.06 -14.15
C ILE A 61 5.88 -7.79 -14.81
N TYR A 62 5.14 -7.00 -14.04
CA TYR A 62 4.58 -5.73 -14.51
C TYR A 62 5.58 -4.57 -14.50
N ASP A 63 6.79 -4.78 -14.00
CA ASP A 63 7.68 -3.70 -13.56
C ASP A 63 8.98 -3.61 -14.36
N ILE A 64 8.96 -4.07 -15.61
CA ILE A 64 10.11 -4.04 -16.54
C ILE A 64 10.56 -2.60 -16.81
N VAL A 65 9.61 -1.67 -16.92
CA VAL A 65 9.85 -0.24 -17.15
C VAL A 65 9.11 0.55 -16.08
N ALA A 66 9.78 1.51 -15.47
CA ALA A 66 9.22 2.42 -14.47
C ALA A 66 9.34 3.86 -14.94
N LEU A 67 8.36 4.71 -14.62
CA LEU A 67 8.46 6.15 -14.83
C LEU A 67 9.26 6.76 -13.68
N ARG A 68 10.24 7.59 -13.94
CA ARG A 68 10.96 8.34 -12.90
C ARG A 68 10.63 9.81 -13.03
N VAL A 69 10.33 10.42 -11.88
CA VAL A 69 10.05 11.85 -11.72
C VAL A 69 11.13 12.43 -10.84
N VAL A 70 11.89 13.38 -11.38
CA VAL A 70 12.94 14.10 -10.67
C VAL A 70 12.43 15.49 -10.31
N VAL A 71 12.51 15.85 -9.03
CA VAL A 71 12.10 17.16 -8.49
C VAL A 71 13.27 17.87 -7.79
N ASN A 72 13.06 19.09 -7.30
CA ASN A 72 14.14 19.84 -6.65
C ASN A 72 14.22 19.54 -5.15
N THR A 73 13.07 19.41 -4.48
CA THR A 73 12.98 19.28 -3.01
C THR A 73 12.26 18.02 -2.57
N VAL A 74 12.47 17.63 -1.30
CA VAL A 74 11.78 16.48 -0.69
C VAL A 74 10.29 16.75 -0.53
N GLU A 75 9.90 17.99 -0.20
CA GLU A 75 8.48 18.38 -0.13
C GLU A 75 7.77 18.14 -1.47
N GLU A 76 8.40 18.55 -2.58
CA GLU A 76 7.87 18.28 -3.92
C GLU A 76 7.71 16.78 -4.19
N CYS A 77 8.58 15.91 -3.65
CA CYS A 77 8.42 14.46 -3.83
C CYS A 77 7.07 13.96 -3.27
N TYR A 78 6.70 14.41 -2.07
CA TYR A 78 5.44 14.01 -1.42
C TYR A 78 4.23 14.69 -2.06
N ARG A 79 4.38 15.93 -2.56
CA ARG A 79 3.33 16.61 -3.33
C ARG A 79 3.03 15.89 -4.65
N VAL A 80 4.08 15.46 -5.37
CA VAL A 80 3.94 14.63 -6.58
C VAL A 80 3.29 13.30 -6.24
N LEU A 81 3.67 12.65 -5.12
CA LEU A 81 3.04 11.40 -4.68
C LEU A 81 1.53 11.59 -4.45
N GLY A 82 1.14 12.62 -3.70
CA GLY A 82 -0.26 12.93 -3.44
C GLY A 82 -1.05 13.21 -4.71
N LEU A 83 -0.46 13.95 -5.66
CA LEU A 83 -1.08 14.20 -6.98
C LEU A 83 -1.26 12.91 -7.78
N ILE A 84 -0.25 12.04 -7.81
CA ILE A 84 -0.37 10.75 -8.50
C ILE A 84 -1.52 9.93 -7.91
N HIS A 85 -1.65 9.88 -6.58
CA HIS A 85 -2.70 9.12 -5.90
C HIS A 85 -4.09 9.76 -5.98
N SER A 86 -4.20 11.05 -6.34
CA SER A 86 -5.50 11.67 -6.62
C SER A 86 -6.00 11.38 -8.04
N ILE A 87 -5.10 11.07 -8.98
CA ILE A 87 -5.44 10.76 -10.38
C ILE A 87 -5.61 9.26 -10.58
N TRP A 88 -4.71 8.45 -10.00
CA TRP A 88 -4.69 7.01 -10.15
C TRP A 88 -4.73 6.30 -8.81
N ASN A 89 -5.50 5.23 -8.75
CA ASN A 89 -5.53 4.37 -7.56
C ASN A 89 -4.16 3.69 -7.37
N PRO A 90 -3.50 3.86 -6.21
CA PRO A 90 -2.28 3.13 -5.90
C PRO A 90 -2.59 1.66 -5.65
N LEU A 91 -1.66 0.80 -6.04
CA LEU A 91 -1.68 -0.62 -5.70
C LEU A 91 -1.24 -0.78 -4.22
N PRO A 92 -2.10 -1.27 -3.33
CA PRO A 92 -1.76 -1.42 -1.91
C PRO A 92 -0.51 -2.27 -1.68
N GLY A 93 0.28 -1.92 -0.67
CA GLY A 93 1.55 -2.61 -0.36
C GLY A 93 2.68 -2.39 -1.38
N ARG A 94 2.45 -1.59 -2.42
CA ARG A 94 3.47 -1.23 -3.44
C ARG A 94 3.93 0.21 -3.36
N ILE A 95 3.66 0.88 -2.24
CA ILE A 95 4.25 2.18 -1.89
C ILE A 95 5.45 1.91 -0.98
N LYS A 96 6.62 2.41 -1.36
CA LYS A 96 7.85 2.29 -0.57
C LYS A 96 8.51 3.64 -0.45
N ASP A 97 8.58 4.13 0.77
CA ASP A 97 9.25 5.40 1.07
C ASP A 97 10.70 5.16 1.49
N TYR A 98 11.60 5.15 0.50
CA TYR A 98 13.04 5.09 0.77
C TYR A 98 13.65 6.47 1.10
N ILE A 99 12.86 7.54 1.12
CA ILE A 99 13.34 8.83 1.64
C ILE A 99 13.33 8.79 3.17
N ALA A 100 12.23 8.33 3.75
CA ALA A 100 12.08 8.15 5.20
C ALA A 100 12.92 6.98 5.73
N VAL A 101 12.97 5.86 4.99
CA VAL A 101 13.74 4.67 5.37
C VAL A 101 14.71 4.31 4.24
N PRO A 102 15.91 4.94 4.17
CA PRO A 102 16.89 4.67 3.13
C PRO A 102 17.35 3.21 3.13
N LYS A 103 17.74 2.71 1.96
CA LYS A 103 18.37 1.38 1.87
C LYS A 103 19.79 1.41 2.48
N PRO A 104 20.36 0.25 2.86
CA PRO A 104 21.71 0.18 3.42
C PRO A 104 22.81 0.83 2.57
N ASN A 105 22.61 0.90 1.24
CA ASN A 105 23.52 1.55 0.30
C ASN A 105 23.28 3.06 0.14
N GLY A 106 22.47 3.69 1.00
CA GLY A 106 22.14 5.11 0.94
C GLY A 106 21.08 5.48 -0.11
N TYR A 107 20.50 4.50 -0.82
CA TYR A 107 19.52 4.79 -1.86
C TYR A 107 18.23 5.39 -1.29
N ARG A 108 17.83 6.54 -1.84
CA ARG A 108 16.62 7.32 -1.47
C ARG A 108 15.72 7.59 -2.67
N SER A 109 14.43 7.28 -2.54
CA SER A 109 13.36 7.56 -3.53
C SER A 109 12.02 7.07 -2.99
N ILE A 110 10.92 7.70 -3.37
CA ILE A 110 9.57 7.16 -3.18
C ILE A 110 9.22 6.29 -4.37
N HIS A 111 8.83 5.04 -4.14
CA HIS A 111 8.33 4.14 -5.17
C HIS A 111 6.84 3.93 -4.95
N THR A 112 6.04 4.05 -6.00
CA THR A 112 4.61 3.72 -5.97
C THR A 112 4.24 2.94 -7.21
N THR A 113 3.35 1.96 -7.09
CA THR A 113 2.72 1.30 -8.24
C THR A 113 1.28 1.76 -8.33
N ILE A 114 0.81 2.12 -9.52
CA ILE A 114 -0.55 2.61 -9.76
C ILE A 114 -1.25 1.73 -10.80
N PHE A 115 -2.58 1.73 -10.78
CA PHE A 115 -3.40 1.17 -11.85
C PHE A 115 -3.59 2.18 -12.98
N THR A 116 -3.27 1.79 -14.21
CA THR A 116 -3.37 2.65 -15.40
C THR A 116 -4.63 2.36 -16.24
N GLY A 117 -5.51 1.46 -15.77
CA GLY A 117 -6.66 0.96 -16.52
C GLY A 117 -6.38 -0.34 -17.29
N LEU A 118 -7.45 -1.03 -17.74
CA LEU A 118 -7.40 -2.29 -18.50
C LEU A 118 -6.58 -3.42 -17.83
N GLY A 119 -6.57 -3.47 -16.50
CA GLY A 119 -5.80 -4.45 -15.71
C GLY A 119 -4.27 -4.23 -15.73
N ARG A 120 -3.81 -3.09 -16.23
CA ARG A 120 -2.38 -2.74 -16.31
C ARG A 120 -1.97 -1.90 -15.10
N VAL A 121 -0.69 -2.02 -14.75
CA VAL A 121 -0.07 -1.24 -13.67
C VAL A 121 1.20 -0.54 -14.17
N ALA A 122 1.53 0.57 -13.54
CA ALA A 122 2.77 1.31 -13.78
C ALA A 122 3.49 1.59 -12.47
N GLU A 123 4.80 1.36 -12.45
CA GLU A 123 5.68 1.76 -11.33
C GLU A 123 6.18 3.18 -11.58
N ILE A 124 6.03 4.07 -10.60
CA ILE A 124 6.52 5.44 -10.61
C ILE A 124 7.53 5.62 -9.47
N GLN A 125 8.66 6.25 -9.77
CA GLN A 125 9.75 6.54 -8.84
C GLN A 125 9.94 8.04 -8.73
N ILE A 126 9.79 8.60 -7.53
CA ILE A 126 9.91 10.03 -7.28
C ILE A 126 11.16 10.26 -6.43
N LYS A 127 11.99 11.23 -6.80
CA LYS A 127 13.20 11.58 -6.05
C LYS A 127 13.70 12.97 -6.39
N THR A 128 14.58 13.52 -5.56
CA THR A 128 15.23 14.81 -5.86
C THR A 128 16.40 14.65 -6.84
N LYS A 129 16.87 15.75 -7.42
CA LYS A 129 18.14 15.82 -8.17
C LYS A 129 19.32 15.24 -7.38
N GLU A 130 19.42 15.61 -6.10
CA GLU A 130 20.50 15.16 -5.22
C GLU A 130 20.44 13.64 -5.01
N MET A 131 19.26 13.11 -4.69
CA MET A 131 19.03 11.66 -4.56
C MET A 131 19.28 10.92 -5.88
N HIS A 132 18.98 11.55 -7.01
CA HIS A 132 19.26 10.96 -8.31
C HIS A 132 20.77 10.85 -8.57
N ALA A 133 21.55 11.90 -8.28
CA ALA A 133 23.00 11.91 -8.43
C ALA A 133 23.66 10.90 -7.48
N GLU A 134 23.26 10.88 -6.21
CA GLU A 134 23.75 9.92 -5.22
C GLU A 134 23.48 8.46 -5.64
N ALA A 135 22.29 8.18 -6.17
CA ALA A 135 21.96 6.84 -6.66
C ALA A 135 22.72 6.43 -7.94
N ALA A 136 23.24 7.39 -8.72
CA ALA A 136 23.97 7.14 -9.96
C ALA A 136 25.48 7.00 -9.74
N TYR A 137 26.06 7.83 -8.87
CA TYR A 137 27.51 7.95 -8.70
C TYR A 137 28.00 7.51 -7.31
N GLY A 138 27.09 7.15 -6.39
CA GLY A 138 27.42 6.69 -5.04
C GLY A 138 28.12 7.75 -4.18
N ILE A 139 29.00 7.29 -3.27
CA ILE A 139 29.74 8.12 -2.30
C ILE A 139 30.54 9.25 -3.00
N ALA A 140 31.01 9.03 -4.24
CA ALA A 140 31.76 10.04 -4.99
C ALA A 140 30.93 11.30 -5.34
N ALA A 141 29.62 11.18 -5.59
CA ALA A 141 28.75 12.34 -5.79
C ALA A 141 28.52 13.15 -4.51
N HIS A 142 28.54 12.50 -3.35
CA HIS A 142 28.36 13.17 -2.07
C HIS A 142 29.54 14.11 -1.73
N PHE A 143 30.76 13.79 -2.20
CA PHE A 143 31.93 14.66 -2.07
C PHE A 143 31.88 15.86 -3.05
N ALA A 144 31.57 15.62 -4.34
CA ALA A 144 31.52 16.68 -5.36
C ALA A 144 30.41 17.74 -5.11
N TYR A 145 29.26 17.34 -4.55
CA TYR A 145 28.15 18.27 -4.28
C TYR A 145 28.35 19.10 -2.99
N LYS A 146 29.09 18.57 -2.01
CA LYS A 146 29.47 19.32 -0.80
C LYS A 146 30.50 20.40 -1.11
N GLU A 147 31.51 20.09 -1.94
CA GLU A 147 32.50 21.10 -2.36
C GLU A 147 31.87 22.30 -3.10
N GLN A 148 30.77 22.10 -3.83
CA GLN A 148 30.05 23.23 -4.45
C GLN A 148 29.21 24.05 -3.47
N LYS A 149 28.70 23.46 -2.37
CA LYS A 149 27.93 24.16 -1.34
C LYS A 149 28.81 24.85 -0.29
N ASP A 150 30.04 24.40 -0.09
CA ASP A 150 30.94 24.92 0.95
C ASP A 150 31.46 26.34 0.70
N LYS A 151 31.18 26.96 -0.45
CA LYS A 151 31.47 28.40 -0.67
C LYS A 151 30.40 29.36 -0.11
N LYS A 152 29.21 28.88 0.25
CA LYS A 152 28.15 29.71 0.83
C LYS A 152 27.25 28.86 1.73
N VAL A 153 27.47 28.93 3.04
CA VAL A 153 26.44 29.14 4.09
C VAL A 153 27.03 28.69 5.44
N LYS A 154 27.36 29.69 6.26
CA LYS A 154 27.51 29.55 7.70
C LYS A 154 26.18 29.11 8.29
N ASN A 155 26.22 28.05 9.11
CA ASN A 155 25.35 27.82 10.27
C ASN A 155 23.83 27.84 9.99
N ASP A 156 23.23 26.68 9.72
CA ASP A 156 21.77 26.56 9.58
C ASP A 156 21.18 25.70 10.70
N LYS A 157 21.02 26.32 11.88
CA LYS A 157 20.37 25.77 13.07
C LYS A 157 18.83 25.83 13.01
N ASN A 158 18.21 26.17 11.87
CA ASN A 158 16.79 26.51 11.77
C ASN A 158 15.89 25.52 10.98
N LYS A 159 16.29 24.25 10.82
CA LYS A 159 15.53 23.26 10.00
C LYS A 159 14.23 22.71 10.61
N PHE A 160 13.77 23.20 11.76
CA PHE A 160 12.64 22.61 12.50
C PHE A 160 11.49 23.57 12.83
N LYS A 161 11.44 24.76 12.24
CA LYS A 161 10.35 25.73 12.53
C LYS A 161 8.96 25.23 12.09
N TRP A 162 8.89 24.48 11.00
CA TRP A 162 7.64 23.89 10.49
C TRP A 162 7.10 22.74 11.36
N VAL A 163 7.93 22.18 12.25
CA VAL A 163 7.53 21.13 13.20
C VAL A 163 6.81 21.71 14.41
N GLU A 164 7.01 23.00 14.71
CA GLU A 164 6.30 23.71 15.77
C GLU A 164 4.90 24.17 15.33
N GLU A 165 4.70 24.45 14.05
CA GLU A 165 3.39 24.83 13.49
C GLU A 165 2.39 23.65 13.44
N LEU A 166 2.87 22.41 13.46
CA LEU A 166 2.01 21.21 13.56
C LEU A 166 1.56 20.88 14.99
N LYS A 167 2.08 21.59 16.02
CA LYS A 167 1.67 21.38 17.42
C LYS A 167 0.40 22.14 17.83
N GLU A 168 -0.13 23.03 17.00
CA GLU A 168 -1.27 23.89 17.37
C GLU A 168 -2.65 23.40 16.93
N LEU A 169 -2.75 22.27 16.22
CA LEU A 169 -4.04 21.61 15.95
C LEU A 169 -4.51 20.82 17.18
N LYS A 170 -5.01 21.53 18.19
CA LYS A 170 -5.81 20.95 19.28
C LYS A 170 -7.26 20.76 18.82
N TYR A 171 -7.75 19.52 18.81
CA TYR A 171 -9.16 19.25 19.16
C TYR A 171 -9.34 17.85 19.81
N SER A 172 -9.80 17.93 21.06
CA SER A 172 -10.39 17.01 22.04
C SER A 172 -9.95 15.56 22.31
N PRO A 173 -10.05 15.14 23.59
CA PRO A 173 -9.34 14.03 24.18
C PRO A 173 -10.21 12.78 24.29
N ASP A 174 -9.68 11.64 23.86
CA ASP A 174 -9.74 10.40 24.64
C ASP A 174 -8.75 9.38 24.06
N ASP A 175 -7.70 9.15 24.85
CA ASP A 175 -6.72 8.07 24.77
C ASP A 175 -5.93 7.87 23.43
N PRO A 176 -5.03 8.80 23.06
CA PRO A 176 -4.16 8.70 21.88
C PRO A 176 -3.20 7.49 21.90
N LYS A 177 -2.87 6.98 23.10
CA LYS A 177 -1.94 5.85 23.24
C LYS A 177 -2.52 4.56 22.68
N LYS A 178 -3.82 4.28 22.93
CA LYS A 178 -4.47 3.10 22.35
C LYS A 178 -4.60 3.16 20.83
N PHE A 179 -4.79 4.35 20.26
CA PHE A 179 -4.84 4.55 18.82
C PHE A 179 -3.47 4.30 18.16
N ILE A 180 -2.40 4.81 18.76
CA ILE A 180 -1.03 4.63 18.27
C ILE A 180 -0.56 3.19 18.46
N ASP A 181 -0.93 2.51 19.54
CA ASP A 181 -0.56 1.11 19.77
C ASP A 181 -1.33 0.15 18.85
N HIS A 182 -2.60 0.46 18.51
CA HIS A 182 -3.35 -0.24 17.46
C HIS A 182 -2.72 -0.03 16.07
N LEU A 183 -2.36 1.22 15.73
CA LEU A 183 -1.70 1.53 14.46
C LEU A 183 -0.33 0.87 14.32
N LYS A 184 0.43 0.78 15.41
CA LYS A 184 1.73 0.10 15.42
C LYS A 184 1.60 -1.40 15.25
N MET A 185 0.64 -2.05 15.93
CA MET A 185 0.45 -3.50 15.78
C MET A 185 -0.02 -3.92 14.39
N ASP A 186 -0.83 -3.10 13.71
CA ASP A 186 -1.32 -3.40 12.35
C ASP A 186 -0.26 -3.14 11.25
N PHE A 187 0.79 -2.35 11.54
CA PHE A 187 1.85 -2.00 10.58
C PHE A 187 2.99 -3.04 10.51
N PHE A 188 3.14 -3.89 11.54
CA PHE A 188 4.23 -4.88 11.65
C PHE A 188 3.80 -6.31 11.33
N ASN A 189 2.54 -6.58 11.02
CA ASN A 189 2.13 -7.89 10.55
C ASN A 189 2.42 -7.99 9.04
N ASP A 190 3.05 -9.09 8.64
CA ASP A 190 3.04 -9.50 7.24
C ASP A 190 1.59 -9.49 6.74
N ARG A 191 1.35 -8.99 5.52
CA ARG A 191 0.00 -8.74 4.99
C ARG A 191 -0.27 -9.61 3.77
N ILE A 192 -1.49 -10.12 3.68
CA ILE A 192 -2.00 -10.89 2.54
C ILE A 192 -3.08 -10.10 1.79
N PHE A 193 -3.09 -10.23 0.47
CA PHE A 193 -4.10 -9.66 -0.41
C PHE A 193 -4.97 -10.79 -0.96
N VAL A 194 -6.28 -10.68 -0.73
CA VAL A 194 -7.28 -11.67 -1.15
C VAL A 194 -8.35 -10.99 -1.99
N PHE A 195 -8.93 -11.73 -2.91
CA PHE A 195 -9.80 -11.19 -3.97
C PHE A 195 -11.26 -11.61 -3.75
N THR A 196 -12.19 -10.73 -4.05
CA THR A 196 -13.60 -11.11 -4.26
C THR A 196 -13.75 -11.79 -5.63
N PRO A 197 -14.81 -12.58 -5.87
CA PRO A 197 -15.08 -13.13 -7.20
C PRO A 197 -15.28 -12.06 -8.29
N LYS A 198 -15.58 -10.82 -7.89
CA LYS A 198 -15.74 -9.67 -8.78
C LYS A 198 -14.41 -8.95 -9.07
N GLY A 199 -13.32 -9.35 -8.41
CA GLY A 199 -11.98 -8.80 -8.60
C GLY A 199 -11.59 -7.67 -7.63
N ASP A 200 -12.41 -7.36 -6.63
CA ASP A 200 -12.05 -6.39 -5.59
C ASP A 200 -10.97 -6.98 -4.69
N VAL A 201 -10.00 -6.16 -4.29
CA VAL A 201 -8.89 -6.58 -3.43
C VAL A 201 -9.17 -6.17 -2.00
N ILE A 202 -9.01 -7.13 -1.09
CA ILE A 202 -9.15 -6.93 0.35
C ILE A 202 -7.80 -7.24 0.99
N ASP A 203 -7.30 -6.28 1.77
CA ASP A 203 -6.08 -6.40 2.53
C ASP A 203 -6.39 -6.99 3.91
N LEU A 204 -5.70 -8.08 4.27
CA LEU A 204 -5.83 -8.70 5.60
C LEU A 204 -4.45 -8.93 6.21
N PRO A 205 -4.33 -9.00 7.55
CA PRO A 205 -3.13 -9.54 8.19
C PRO A 205 -2.85 -10.96 7.73
N GLU A 206 -1.58 -11.38 7.70
CA GLU A 206 -1.22 -12.79 7.51
C GLU A 206 -1.93 -13.66 8.56
N GLU A 207 -2.19 -14.92 8.20
CA GLU A 207 -2.93 -15.87 9.03
C GLU A 207 -4.42 -15.52 9.24
N SER A 208 -4.96 -14.53 8.52
CA SER A 208 -6.39 -14.24 8.52
C SER A 208 -7.21 -15.36 7.89
N CYS A 209 -8.47 -15.49 8.31
CA CYS A 209 -9.38 -16.52 7.85
C CYS A 209 -10.58 -15.94 7.07
N PRO A 210 -11.42 -16.77 6.40
CA PRO A 210 -12.62 -16.30 5.72
C PRO A 210 -13.56 -15.44 6.56
N LEU A 211 -13.59 -15.61 7.89
CA LEU A 211 -14.37 -14.75 8.76
C LEU A 211 -13.82 -13.32 8.80
N ASP A 212 -12.50 -13.14 8.87
CA ASP A 212 -11.88 -11.82 8.79
C ASP A 212 -12.22 -11.14 7.46
N PHE A 213 -12.19 -11.90 6.36
CA PHE A 213 -12.61 -11.43 5.04
C PHE A 213 -14.09 -11.02 5.02
N ALA A 214 -14.99 -11.84 5.56
CA ALA A 214 -16.42 -11.52 5.60
C ALA A 214 -16.72 -10.21 6.34
N TYR A 215 -16.10 -10.00 7.52
CA TYR A 215 -16.26 -8.77 8.30
C TYR A 215 -15.58 -7.55 7.67
N SER A 216 -14.55 -7.75 6.85
CA SER A 216 -13.93 -6.66 6.09
C SER A 216 -14.80 -6.15 4.93
N ILE A 217 -15.66 -7.02 4.35
CA ILE A 217 -16.63 -6.61 3.33
C ILE A 217 -17.79 -5.86 3.99
N HIS A 218 -18.48 -6.51 4.93
CA HIS A 218 -19.61 -5.92 5.62
C HIS A 218 -19.94 -6.69 6.90
N SER A 219 -20.35 -5.96 7.95
CA SER A 219 -20.70 -6.56 9.24
C SER A 219 -21.86 -7.56 9.15
N ASP A 220 -22.88 -7.32 8.32
CA ASP A 220 -23.97 -8.29 8.09
C ASP A 220 -23.52 -9.56 7.37
N ILE A 221 -22.58 -9.45 6.43
CA ILE A 221 -22.00 -10.62 5.74
C ILE A 221 -21.21 -11.46 6.75
N GLY A 222 -20.40 -10.80 7.59
CA GLY A 222 -19.70 -11.44 8.70
C GLY A 222 -20.65 -12.12 9.69
N ASN A 223 -21.71 -11.44 10.12
CA ASN A 223 -22.69 -11.98 11.07
C ASN A 223 -23.43 -13.20 10.52
N HIS A 224 -23.76 -13.19 9.23
CA HIS A 224 -24.51 -14.25 8.57
C HIS A 224 -23.63 -15.25 7.81
N THR A 225 -22.33 -15.28 8.06
CA THR A 225 -21.41 -16.21 7.41
C THR A 225 -21.75 -17.66 7.80
N PHE A 226 -22.07 -18.50 6.82
CA PHE A 226 -22.36 -19.93 6.99
C PHE A 226 -21.21 -20.80 6.49
N GLY A 227 -20.59 -20.42 5.37
CA GLY A 227 -19.48 -21.13 4.77
C GLY A 227 -18.63 -20.21 3.92
N ALA A 228 -17.51 -20.71 3.43
CA ALA A 228 -16.63 -19.98 2.52
C ALA A 228 -16.13 -20.91 1.42
N LYS A 229 -15.95 -20.36 0.22
CA LYS A 229 -15.18 -20.98 -0.84
C LYS A 229 -13.90 -20.20 -1.07
N VAL A 230 -12.81 -20.90 -1.23
CA VAL A 230 -11.51 -20.32 -1.62
C VAL A 230 -11.10 -20.97 -2.93
N ASN A 231 -10.85 -20.15 -3.96
CA ASN A 231 -10.53 -20.58 -5.32
C ASN A 231 -11.55 -21.59 -5.88
N GLY A 232 -12.84 -21.35 -5.61
CA GLY A 232 -13.96 -22.18 -6.04
C GLY A 232 -14.20 -23.47 -5.22
N LYS A 233 -13.36 -23.78 -4.22
CA LYS A 233 -13.51 -24.97 -3.37
C LYS A 233 -14.04 -24.61 -1.98
N MET A 234 -14.97 -25.40 -1.45
CA MET A 234 -15.47 -25.23 -0.08
C MET A 234 -14.35 -25.46 0.94
N VAL A 235 -14.18 -24.52 1.86
CA VAL A 235 -13.18 -24.58 2.93
C VAL A 235 -13.83 -24.34 4.29
N GLN A 236 -13.10 -24.67 5.36
CA GLN A 236 -13.53 -24.34 6.70
C GLN A 236 -13.40 -22.82 6.94
N LEU A 237 -14.27 -22.26 7.77
CA LEU A 237 -14.29 -20.83 8.09
C LEU A 237 -13.00 -20.34 8.78
N PHE A 238 -12.21 -21.25 9.33
CA PHE A 238 -10.96 -20.98 10.05
C PHE A 238 -9.71 -21.29 9.23
N THR A 239 -9.88 -21.74 7.97
CA THR A 239 -8.74 -21.98 7.08
C THR A 239 -7.99 -20.68 6.86
N LYS A 240 -6.66 -20.72 7.00
CA LYS A 240 -5.81 -19.54 6.78
C LYS A 240 -5.79 -19.21 5.30
N LEU A 241 -6.06 -17.94 5.00
CA LEU A 241 -6.03 -17.40 3.65
C LEU A 241 -4.58 -17.14 3.22
N LYS A 242 -4.32 -17.29 1.92
CA LYS A 242 -3.04 -16.99 1.32
C LYS A 242 -3.15 -15.79 0.39
N ASN A 243 -2.03 -15.12 0.21
CA ASN A 243 -1.94 -14.04 -0.76
C ASN A 243 -2.28 -14.54 -2.18
N GLY A 244 -3.24 -13.91 -2.85
CA GLY A 244 -3.72 -14.34 -4.16
C GLY A 244 -5.05 -15.10 -4.16
N ASP A 245 -5.55 -15.53 -2.99
CA ASP A 245 -6.76 -16.34 -2.92
C ASP A 245 -8.02 -15.56 -3.30
N ILE A 246 -8.89 -16.18 -4.10
CA ILE A 246 -10.23 -15.68 -4.41
C ILE A 246 -11.20 -16.26 -3.38
N VAL A 247 -11.82 -15.41 -2.57
CA VAL A 247 -12.68 -15.80 -1.45
C VAL A 247 -14.13 -15.41 -1.73
N GLU A 248 -15.03 -16.39 -1.68
CA GLU A 248 -16.48 -16.21 -1.79
C GLU A 248 -17.12 -16.61 -0.46
N ILE A 249 -17.87 -15.69 0.15
CA ILE A 249 -18.57 -15.95 1.42
C ILE A 249 -20.00 -16.41 1.12
N VAL A 250 -20.37 -17.55 1.69
CA VAL A 250 -21.73 -18.10 1.63
C VAL A 250 -22.46 -17.68 2.89
N THR A 251 -23.53 -16.88 2.74
CA THR A 251 -24.31 -16.36 3.87
C THR A 251 -25.66 -17.09 4.04
N LYS A 252 -26.16 -17.14 5.27
CA LYS A 252 -27.50 -17.66 5.60
C LYS A 252 -28.13 -16.84 6.73
N LYS A 253 -29.44 -16.53 6.60
CA LYS A 253 -30.19 -15.71 7.57
C LYS A 253 -30.11 -16.22 9.02
N ASP A 254 -30.12 -17.54 9.20
CA ASP A 254 -30.06 -18.15 10.54
C ASP A 254 -28.65 -18.27 11.12
N SER A 255 -27.61 -18.01 10.31
CA SER A 255 -26.24 -18.06 10.80
C SER A 255 -25.97 -16.87 11.72
N LYS A 256 -25.26 -17.14 12.83
CA LYS A 256 -24.97 -16.19 13.89
C LYS A 256 -23.54 -16.36 14.38
N PRO A 257 -22.87 -15.26 14.78
CA PRO A 257 -21.56 -15.33 15.41
C PRO A 257 -21.56 -16.20 16.67
N SER A 258 -20.50 -16.99 16.83
CA SER A 258 -20.26 -17.80 18.02
C SER A 258 -19.04 -17.28 18.78
N SER A 259 -18.97 -17.56 20.09
CA SER A 259 -17.81 -17.24 20.93
C SER A 259 -16.51 -17.84 20.38
N LYS A 260 -16.58 -19.05 19.83
CA LYS A 260 -15.45 -19.76 19.21
C LYS A 260 -14.78 -18.95 18.09
N TRP A 261 -15.52 -18.11 17.37
CA TRP A 261 -14.95 -17.31 16.28
C TRP A 261 -13.86 -16.35 16.77
N LEU A 262 -13.98 -15.84 18.02
CA LEU A 262 -13.01 -14.90 18.60
C LEU A 262 -11.59 -15.49 18.74
N GLU A 263 -11.47 -16.82 18.81
CA GLU A 263 -10.19 -17.51 18.89
C GLU A 263 -9.44 -17.54 17.56
N PHE A 264 -10.18 -17.50 16.44
CA PHE A 264 -9.63 -17.68 15.09
C PHE A 264 -9.49 -16.39 14.31
N VAL A 265 -10.39 -15.42 14.52
CA VAL A 265 -10.30 -14.13 13.81
C VAL A 265 -9.05 -13.36 14.24
N LYS A 266 -8.34 -12.80 13.27
CA LYS A 266 -7.13 -12.00 13.52
C LYS A 266 -7.46 -10.53 13.67
N THR A 267 -8.34 -10.00 12.83
CA THR A 267 -8.61 -8.57 12.70
C THR A 267 -9.34 -8.00 13.91
N SER A 268 -8.92 -6.80 14.33
CA SER A 268 -9.56 -6.05 15.42
C SER A 268 -11.03 -5.72 15.09
N ILE A 269 -11.33 -5.49 13.82
CA ILE A 269 -12.69 -5.20 13.31
C ILE A 269 -13.60 -6.40 13.52
N ALA A 270 -13.20 -7.60 13.06
CA ALA A 270 -14.00 -8.81 13.26
C ALA A 270 -14.22 -9.10 14.75
N LYS A 271 -13.17 -9.01 15.58
CA LYS A 271 -13.29 -9.19 17.04
C LYS A 271 -14.28 -8.21 17.66
N LYS A 272 -14.24 -6.94 17.28
CA LYS A 272 -15.16 -5.90 17.78
C LYS A 272 -16.60 -6.21 17.42
N HIS A 273 -16.88 -6.55 16.16
CA HIS A 273 -18.24 -6.86 15.71
C HIS A 273 -18.78 -8.13 16.37
N ILE A 274 -17.98 -9.19 16.46
CA ILE A 274 -18.37 -10.45 17.12
C ILE A 274 -18.67 -10.21 18.60
N ARG A 275 -17.79 -9.49 19.34
CA ARG A 275 -18.05 -9.17 20.76
C ARG A 275 -19.33 -8.37 20.94
N SER A 276 -19.53 -7.32 20.14
CA SER A 276 -20.74 -6.50 20.21
C SER A 276 -22.01 -7.32 19.93
N TYR A 277 -21.95 -8.26 18.98
CA TYR A 277 -23.06 -9.18 18.71
C TYR A 277 -23.35 -10.10 19.91
N LEU A 278 -22.32 -10.70 20.50
CA LEU A 278 -22.44 -11.62 21.63
C LEU A 278 -22.94 -10.91 22.89
N GLU A 279 -22.49 -9.69 23.17
CA GLU A 279 -22.96 -8.88 24.30
C GLU A 279 -24.44 -8.54 24.17
N LYS A 280 -24.87 -8.07 22.99
CA LYS A 280 -26.28 -7.75 22.71
C LYS A 280 -27.19 -8.98 22.82
N ASN A 281 -26.69 -10.16 22.47
CA ASN A 281 -27.44 -11.42 22.51
C ASN A 281 -27.18 -12.26 23.76
N SER A 282 -26.42 -11.74 24.73
CA SER A 282 -26.14 -12.44 25.98
C SER A 282 -27.41 -12.59 26.82
N LEU A 283 -27.47 -13.66 27.61
CA LEU A 283 -28.60 -13.90 28.53
C LEU A 283 -28.79 -12.73 29.51
N LEU A 284 -27.70 -12.10 29.97
CA LEU A 284 -27.73 -10.93 30.85
C LEU A 284 -28.34 -9.70 30.18
N ALA A 285 -28.04 -9.45 28.89
CA ALA A 285 -28.65 -8.35 28.14
C ALA A 285 -30.16 -8.58 27.93
N ARG A 286 -30.55 -9.83 27.63
CA ARG A 286 -31.96 -10.23 27.51
C ARG A 286 -32.71 -10.10 28.84
N LEU A 287 -32.12 -10.50 29.95
CA LEU A 287 -32.71 -10.35 31.29
C LEU A 287 -32.88 -8.87 31.68
N LYS A 288 -31.90 -8.01 31.37
CA LYS A 288 -32.00 -6.55 31.60
C LYS A 288 -33.08 -5.86 30.76
N SER A 289 -33.39 -6.36 29.56
CA SER A 289 -34.51 -5.83 28.77
C SER A 289 -35.88 -6.27 29.29
N PHE A 290 -35.97 -7.43 29.95
CA PHE A 290 -37.22 -7.91 30.56
C PHE A 290 -37.58 -7.18 31.88
N GLY A 291 -36.59 -6.69 32.64
CA GLY A 291 -36.82 -5.96 33.90
C GLY A 291 -37.09 -4.45 33.77
N ARG A 292 -37.39 -3.95 32.57
CA ARG A 292 -37.67 -2.53 32.28
C ARG A 292 -39.10 -2.28 31.76
N SER A 293 -40.03 -3.19 32.02
CA SER A 293 -41.48 -2.98 31.80
C SER A 293 -42.18 -2.63 33.11
#